data_AF-A0A9X1SH55-F1
#
_entry.id   AF-A0A9X1SH55-F1
#
_cell.length_a   1.000
_cell.length_b   1.000
_cell.length_c   1.000
_cell.angle_alpha   90.00
_cell.angle_beta   90.00
_cell.angle_gamma   90.00
#
_symmetry.space_group_name_H-M   'P 1'
#
loop_
_entity.id
_entity.type
_entity.pdbx_description
1 polymer ?
#
loop_
_entity_poly.entity_id
_entity_poly.type
_entity_poly.pdbx_seq_one_letter_code
_entity_poly.pdbx_strand_id
1 'polypeptide(L)'
;MSDEGETLNEQIGGWVAVIVITICALISGGFMPDWNVLPYVVWLAIAGLGGAIGVAIYTQNWLHGTIAGVIIGVGAVLGVHAYIIARSMLLEGWPFFKLELMLGGGLGALPGLLYLFFVANRD
;
A
#
# COMPACT_ATOMS: atom_id res chain seq x y z
N MET A 1 18.53 23.38 10.93
CA MET A 1 17.75 22.17 11.21
C MET A 1 16.52 22.63 11.97
N SER A 2 15.52 23.16 11.25
CA SER A 2 14.22 23.44 11.85
C SER A 2 13.52 22.10 12.02
N ASP A 3 13.03 21.88 13.23
CA ASP A 3 12.14 20.81 13.62
C ASP A 3 10.75 21.11 13.02
N GLU A 4 10.65 21.10 11.69
CA GLU A 4 9.38 21.15 10.98
C GLU A 4 8.80 19.73 11.04
N GLY A 5 8.21 19.42 12.19
CA GLY A 5 7.43 18.20 12.34
C GLY A 5 6.38 18.12 11.24
N GLU A 6 6.10 16.89 10.77
CA GLU A 6 5.09 16.62 9.75
C GLU A 6 3.82 17.43 10.02
N THR A 7 3.30 18.08 8.98
CA THR A 7 2.05 18.81 9.13
C THR A 7 0.94 17.83 9.55
N LEU A 8 -0.07 18.30 10.30
CA LEU A 8 -1.19 17.44 10.73
C LEU A 8 -1.83 16.70 9.54
N ASN A 9 -1.82 17.34 8.36
CA ASN A 9 -2.32 16.77 7.11
C ASN A 9 -1.44 15.63 6.60
N GLU A 10 -0.11 15.77 6.66
CA GLU A 10 0.83 14.69 6.30
C GLU A 10 0.63 13.46 7.19
N GLN A 11 0.50 13.65 8.50
CA GLN A 11 0.25 12.54 9.42
C GLN A 11 -1.07 11.84 9.11
N ILE A 12 -2.16 12.60 8.95
CA ILE A 12 -3.48 12.04 8.67
C ILE A 12 -3.49 11.32 7.31
N GLY A 13 -2.94 11.95 6.26
CA GLY A 13 -2.87 11.37 4.92
C GLY A 13 -2.06 10.08 4.88
N GLY A 14 -0.90 10.08 5.53
CA GLY A 14 -0.05 8.90 5.70
C GLY A 14 -0.78 7.75 6.41
N TRP A 15 -1.45 8.03 7.54
CA TRP A 15 -2.23 7.02 8.25
C TRP A 15 -3.40 6.47 7.44
N VAL A 16 -4.15 7.33 6.74
CA VAL A 16 -5.25 6.91 5.87
C VAL A 16 -4.74 5.95 4.78
N ALA A 17 -3.65 6.32 4.10
CA ALA A 17 -3.05 5.46 3.07
C ALA A 17 -2.60 4.12 3.67
N VAL A 18 -1.83 4.15 4.75
CA VAL A 18 -1.28 2.93 5.38
C VAL A 18 -2.39 2.01 5.86
N ILE A 19 -3.41 2.51 6.55
CA ILE A 19 -4.50 1.70 7.10
C ILE A 19 -5.30 1.05 5.97
N VAL A 20 -5.75 1.83 4.98
CA VAL A 20 -6.60 1.30 3.90
C VAL A 20 -5.83 0.28 3.06
N ILE A 21 -4.59 0.57 2.70
CA ILE A 21 -3.76 -0.32 1.89
C ILE A 21 -3.45 -1.61 2.64
N THR A 22 -3.05 -1.51 3.92
CA THR A 22 -2.69 -2.68 4.73
C THR A 22 -3.89 -3.59 4.94
N ILE A 23 -5.06 -3.04 5.30
CA ILE A 23 -6.27 -3.85 5.49
C ILE A 23 -6.67 -4.55 4.20
N CYS A 24 -6.68 -3.84 3.07
CA CYS A 24 -7.04 -4.44 1.78
C CYS A 24 -6.05 -5.55 1.38
N ALA A 25 -4.75 -5.34 1.59
CA ALA A 25 -3.72 -6.32 1.29
C ALA A 25 -3.84 -7.57 2.18
N LEU A 26 -4.17 -7.41 3.46
CA LEU A 26 -4.38 -8.53 4.38
C LEU A 26 -5.64 -9.34 4.02
N ILE A 27 -6.76 -8.68 3.74
CA ILE A 27 -8.01 -9.35 3.36
C ILE A 27 -7.82 -10.11 2.05
N SER A 28 -7.31 -9.44 1.02
CA SER A 28 -7.10 -10.04 -0.31
C SER A 28 -5.98 -11.08 -0.36
N GLY A 29 -5.00 -10.98 0.56
CA GLY A 29 -3.96 -11.98 0.78
C GLY A 29 -4.40 -13.21 1.58
N GLY A 30 -5.68 -13.28 2.00
CA GLY A 30 -6.24 -14.45 2.68
C GLY A 30 -5.95 -14.54 4.18
N PHE A 31 -5.49 -13.46 4.82
CA PHE A 31 -5.29 -13.43 6.29
C PHE A 31 -6.57 -13.30 7.08
N MET A 32 -7.54 -12.60 6.49
CA MET A 32 -8.85 -12.38 7.08
C MET A 32 -9.89 -12.97 6.12
N PRO A 33 -9.92 -14.31 5.94
CA PRO A 33 -10.81 -14.96 4.99
C PRO A 33 -12.28 -14.66 5.30
N ASP A 34 -12.63 -14.56 6.60
CA ASP A 34 -13.99 -14.24 7.04
C ASP A 34 -14.45 -12.82 6.64
N TRP A 35 -13.50 -11.92 6.33
CA TRP A 35 -13.78 -10.53 5.93
C TRP A 35 -13.72 -10.36 4.41
N ASN A 36 -13.27 -11.38 3.69
CA ASN A 36 -13.12 -11.33 2.24
C ASN A 36 -14.46 -11.60 1.52
N VAL A 37 -15.37 -10.63 1.63
CA VAL A 37 -16.72 -10.70 1.04
C VAL A 37 -16.81 -10.11 -0.37
N LEU A 38 -15.75 -9.44 -0.83
CA LEU A 38 -15.70 -8.76 -2.14
C LEU A 38 -14.71 -9.47 -3.08
N PRO A 39 -14.91 -9.36 -4.42
CA PRO A 39 -13.93 -9.84 -5.38
C PRO A 39 -12.58 -9.16 -5.22
N TYR A 40 -11.49 -9.88 -5.54
CA TYR A 40 -10.11 -9.38 -5.46
C TYR A 40 -9.90 -8.00 -6.12
N VAL A 41 -10.50 -7.79 -7.30
CA VAL A 41 -10.41 -6.52 -8.05
C VAL A 41 -11.04 -5.35 -7.29
N VAL A 42 -12.07 -5.60 -6.48
CA VAL A 42 -12.70 -4.57 -5.65
C VAL A 42 -11.77 -4.16 -4.51
N TRP A 43 -11.06 -5.11 -3.88
CA TRP A 43 -10.04 -4.79 -2.88
C TRP A 43 -8.86 -4.01 -3.47
N LEU A 44 -8.46 -4.34 -4.70
CA LEU A 44 -7.47 -3.53 -5.44
C LEU A 44 -7.96 -2.10 -5.66
N ALA A 45 -9.22 -1.92 -6.06
CA ALA A 45 -9.80 -0.60 -6.26
C ALA A 45 -9.87 0.19 -4.95
N ILE A 46 -10.29 -0.44 -3.84
CA ILE A 46 -10.34 0.21 -2.51
C ILE A 46 -8.93 0.59 -2.06
N ALA A 47 -7.94 -0.29 -2.20
CA ALA A 47 -6.55 0.01 -1.86
C ALA A 47 -5.98 1.16 -2.71
N GLY A 48 -6.26 1.13 -4.02
CA GLY A 48 -5.85 2.19 -4.95
C GLY A 48 -6.49 3.53 -4.63
N LEU A 49 -7.80 3.58 -4.39
CA LEU A 49 -8.53 4.80 -4.01
C LEU A 49 -8.11 5.32 -2.63
N GLY A 50 -7.96 4.43 -1.64
CA GLY A 50 -7.48 4.80 -0.31
C GLY A 50 -6.05 5.33 -0.32
N GLY A 51 -5.17 4.69 -1.10
CA GLY A 51 -3.83 5.20 -1.35
C GLY A 51 -3.85 6.56 -2.06
N ALA A 52 -4.66 6.71 -3.10
CA ALA A 52 -4.81 7.96 -3.83
C ALA A 52 -5.25 9.11 -2.92
N ILE A 53 -6.28 8.90 -2.10
CA ILE A 53 -6.82 9.91 -1.18
C ILE A 53 -5.79 10.23 -0.09
N GLY A 54 -5.24 9.21 0.57
CA GLY A 54 -4.28 9.42 1.66
C GLY A 54 -3.03 10.15 1.19
N VAL A 55 -2.50 9.78 0.02
CA VAL A 55 -1.29 10.39 -0.52
C VAL A 55 -1.57 11.77 -1.14
N ALA A 56 -2.75 12.00 -1.72
CA ALA A 56 -3.15 13.34 -2.16
C ALA A 56 -3.27 14.34 -1.00
N ILE A 57 -3.67 13.87 0.20
CA ILE A 57 -3.69 14.67 1.43
C ILE A 57 -2.26 14.87 1.97
N TYR A 58 -1.40 13.86 1.83
CA TYR A 58 0.00 13.89 2.28
C TYR A 58 0.87 14.87 1.47
N THR A 59 0.66 14.98 0.16
CA THR A 59 1.51 15.81 -0.72
C THR A 59 0.90 17.18 -1.02
N GLN A 60 1.74 18.19 -1.25
CA GLN A 60 1.29 19.48 -1.77
C GLN A 60 0.83 19.39 -3.24
N ASN A 61 1.44 18.52 -4.04
CA ASN A 61 1.08 18.32 -5.44
C ASN A 61 0.01 17.21 -5.60
N TRP A 62 -1.25 17.58 -5.36
CA TRP A 62 -2.40 16.67 -5.31
C TRP A 62 -2.49 15.69 -6.50
N LEU A 63 -2.20 16.12 -7.74
CA LEU A 63 -2.30 15.25 -8.91
C LEU A 63 -1.23 14.15 -8.88
N HIS A 64 0.03 14.53 -8.63
CA HIS A 64 1.13 13.58 -8.55
C HIS A 64 1.03 12.69 -7.30
N GLY A 65 0.57 13.24 -6.17
CA GLY A 65 0.25 12.47 -4.98
C GLY A 65 -0.85 11.42 -5.21
N THR A 66 -1.91 11.79 -5.93
CA THR A 66 -2.99 10.86 -6.31
C THR A 66 -2.42 9.69 -7.14
N ILE A 67 -1.62 9.98 -8.17
CA ILE A 67 -1.00 8.96 -9.02
C ILE A 67 -0.08 8.05 -8.20
N ALA A 68 0.79 8.64 -7.38
CA ALA A 68 1.67 7.91 -6.48
C ALA A 68 0.86 6.98 -5.56
N GLY A 69 -0.19 7.51 -4.93
CA GLY A 69 -1.05 6.78 -4.03
C GLY A 69 -1.77 5.60 -4.66
N VAL A 70 -2.27 5.75 -5.89
CA VAL A 70 -2.84 4.62 -6.66
C VAL A 70 -1.80 3.53 -6.86
N ILE A 71 -0.58 3.90 -7.29
CA ILE A 71 0.50 2.93 -7.53
C ILE A 71 0.91 2.24 -6.24
N ILE A 72 1.04 2.98 -5.12
CA ILE A 72 1.36 2.41 -3.80
C ILE A 72 0.27 1.41 -3.39
N GLY A 73 -1.00 1.79 -3.45
CA GLY A 73 -2.10 0.96 -2.98
C GLY A 73 -2.30 -0.31 -3.81
N VAL A 74 -2.38 -0.17 -5.14
CA VAL A 74 -2.50 -1.30 -6.07
C VAL A 74 -1.25 -2.17 -6.01
N GLY A 75 -0.07 -1.54 -6.00
CA GLY A 75 1.22 -2.22 -5.94
C GLY A 75 1.38 -3.06 -4.67
N ALA A 76 1.01 -2.52 -3.51
CA ALA A 76 1.10 -3.26 -2.25
C ALA A 76 0.25 -4.53 -2.24
N VAL A 77 -1.00 -4.45 -2.72
CA VAL A 77 -1.88 -5.63 -2.82
C VAL A 77 -1.31 -6.66 -3.79
N LEU A 78 -0.86 -6.21 -4.98
CA LEU A 78 -0.23 -7.10 -5.96
C LEU A 78 1.06 -7.72 -5.44
N GLY A 79 1.88 -6.97 -4.70
CA GLY A 79 3.12 -7.45 -4.11
C GLY A 79 2.88 -8.51 -3.04
N VAL A 80 1.86 -8.32 -2.19
CA VAL A 80 1.39 -9.35 -1.25
C VAL A 80 0.95 -10.61 -2.00
N HIS A 81 0.19 -10.46 -3.07
CA HIS A 81 -0.32 -11.60 -3.83
C HIS A 81 0.80 -12.36 -4.57
N ALA A 82 1.72 -11.63 -5.21
CA ALA A 82 2.90 -12.19 -5.86
C ALA A 82 3.80 -12.91 -4.86
N TYR A 83 3.95 -12.37 -3.64
CA TYR A 83 4.68 -13.00 -2.56
C TYR A 83 4.06 -14.35 -2.17
N ILE A 84 2.73 -14.40 -1.97
CA ILE A 84 2.01 -15.64 -1.63
C ILE A 84 2.23 -16.70 -2.70
N ILE A 85 2.16 -16.33 -3.98
CA ILE A 85 2.40 -17.24 -5.11
C ILE A 85 3.84 -17.73 -5.14
N ALA A 86 4.83 -16.82 -5.05
CA ALA A 86 6.24 -17.21 -5.06
C ALA A 86 6.57 -18.12 -3.87
N ARG A 87 6.01 -17.84 -2.69
CA ARG A 87 6.18 -18.66 -1.50
C ARG A 87 5.54 -20.04 -1.66
N SER A 88 4.32 -20.13 -2.18
CA SER A 88 3.64 -21.42 -2.37
C SER A 88 4.37 -22.32 -3.36
N MET A 89 5.06 -21.73 -4.34
CA MET A 89 5.91 -22.46 -5.28
C MET A 89 7.26 -22.89 -4.68
N LEU A 90 7.83 -22.12 -3.74
CA LEU A 90 9.21 -22.32 -3.25
C LEU A 90 9.31 -23.08 -1.91
N LEU A 91 8.31 -22.98 -1.04
CA LEU A 91 8.42 -23.36 0.38
C LEU A 91 7.34 -24.36 0.84
N GLU A 92 6.87 -25.24 -0.05
CA GLU A 92 5.83 -26.26 0.21
C GLU A 92 5.84 -26.75 1.69
N GLY A 93 4.87 -26.28 2.48
CA GLY A 93 4.61 -26.77 3.84
C GLY A 93 5.25 -26.01 5.02
N TRP A 94 6.06 -24.96 4.81
CA TRP A 94 6.64 -24.21 5.94
C TRP A 94 5.64 -23.24 6.59
N PRO A 95 5.70 -23.03 7.93
CA PRO A 95 4.76 -22.17 8.65
C PRO A 95 4.85 -20.72 8.17
N PHE A 96 3.68 -20.10 8.02
CA PHE A 96 3.52 -18.76 7.44
C PHE A 96 3.93 -17.67 8.44
N PHE A 97 4.93 -16.87 8.09
CA PHE A 97 5.35 -15.72 8.90
C PHE A 97 4.65 -14.45 8.42
N LYS A 98 3.89 -13.80 9.32
CA LYS A 98 3.11 -12.59 9.00
C LYS A 98 3.98 -11.41 8.53
N LEU A 99 5.24 -11.36 8.98
CA LEU A 99 6.20 -10.32 8.61
C LEU A 99 6.57 -10.36 7.12
N GLU A 100 6.50 -11.53 6.48
CA GLU A 100 6.91 -11.70 5.08
C GLU A 100 5.97 -10.97 4.11
N LEU A 101 4.72 -10.73 4.50
CA LEU A 101 3.78 -9.98 3.66
C LEU A 101 3.91 -8.49 3.81
N MET A 102 4.46 -8.02 4.93
CA MET A 102 4.92 -6.63 5.00
C MET A 102 6.05 -6.41 4.00
N LEU A 103 6.91 -7.40 3.77
CA LEU A 103 7.92 -7.34 2.70
C LEU A 103 7.27 -7.40 1.32
N GLY A 104 6.33 -8.33 1.08
CA GLY A 104 5.59 -8.40 -0.19
C GLY A 104 4.87 -7.10 -0.53
N GLY A 105 4.10 -6.55 0.42
CA GLY A 105 3.39 -5.28 0.25
C GLY A 105 4.31 -4.07 0.15
N GLY A 106 5.37 -4.02 0.96
CA GLY A 106 6.38 -2.97 0.88
C GLY A 106 7.12 -2.95 -0.46
N LEU A 107 7.55 -4.12 -0.95
CA LEU A 107 8.17 -4.26 -2.27
C LEU A 107 7.20 -3.90 -3.40
N GLY A 108 5.93 -4.30 -3.28
CA GLY A 108 4.88 -3.94 -4.22
C GLY A 108 4.61 -2.43 -4.26
N ALA A 109 4.71 -1.75 -3.12
CA ALA A 109 4.54 -0.30 -3.01
C ALA A 109 5.74 0.52 -3.52
N LEU A 110 6.92 -0.09 -3.66
CA LEU A 110 8.16 0.62 -4.02
C LEU A 110 8.05 1.50 -5.27
N PRO A 111 7.47 1.05 -6.41
CA PRO A 111 7.36 1.90 -7.59
C PRO A 111 6.60 3.21 -7.33
N GLY A 112 5.55 3.14 -6.50
CA GLY A 112 4.76 4.31 -6.13
C GLY A 112 5.48 5.22 -5.13
N LEU A 113 6.23 4.64 -4.18
CA LEU A 113 7.08 5.39 -3.25
C LEU A 113 8.22 6.12 -3.99
N LEU A 114 8.86 5.46 -4.95
CA LEU A 114 9.88 6.08 -5.79
C LEU A 114 9.30 7.22 -6.62
N TYR A 115 8.12 7.02 -7.22
CA TYR A 115 7.42 8.08 -7.95
C TYR A 115 7.08 9.28 -7.04
N LEU A 116 6.58 9.02 -5.84
CA LEU A 116 6.30 10.05 -4.83
C LEU A 116 7.57 10.87 -4.53
N PHE A 117 8.67 10.19 -4.24
CA PHE A 117 9.93 10.81 -3.86
C PHE A 117 10.56 11.63 -5.00
N PHE A 118 10.54 11.12 -6.23
CA PHE A 118 11.22 11.78 -7.35
C PHE A 118 10.39 12.82 -8.08
N VAL A 119 9.06 12.71 -8.04
CA VAL A 119 8.14 13.49 -8.87
C VAL A 119 7.16 14.30 -8.04
N ALA A 120 6.54 13.72 -7.01
CA ALA A 120 5.47 14.39 -6.26
C ALA A 120 5.99 15.35 -5.17
N ASN A 121 7.16 15.06 -4.59
CA ASN A 121 7.81 15.87 -3.55
C ASN A 121 8.91 16.80 -4.07
N ARG A 122 9.02 16.98 -5.40
CA ARG A 122 9.87 18.03 -5.97
C ARG A 122 9.02 19.27 -6.18
N ASP A 123 9.25 20.27 -5.34
CA ASP A 123 8.72 21.64 -5.47
C ASP A 123 9.10 22.27 -6.82
#